data_AF-A0A2N8EWU4-F1
#
_entry.id   AF-A0A2N8EWU4-F1
#
_cell.length_a   1.000
_cell.length_b   1.000
_cell.length_c   1.000
_cell.angle_alpha   90.00
_cell.angle_beta   90.00
_cell.angle_gamma   90.00
#
_symmetry.space_group_name_H-M   'P 1'
#
loop_
_entity.id
_entity.type
_entity.pdbx_description
1 polymer ?
#
loop_
_entity_poly.entity_id
_entity_poly.type
_entity_poly.pdbx_seq_one_letter_code
_entity_poly.pdbx_strand_id
1 'polypeptide(L)'
;MTVTVEKLLARGDEISIENGQLVIRPSSGMPVPQDWWDKYSPALLREILLALGMEAYEYGGYSTGLYGHHKAAGVTVQFPSFVDGMKTHAIFNANLNRDRTTKAGAKGSPLPKGHFRVSSRSHLFKFWQSTGLSTPKRLSSLHDYLGNLRRILFTADIVAGRKNRLDTGTLRPLSITTAEVRKAFQPDNGRTPSGQVTDNCRTVVPDKDSAPAQQNQGFQPKPSTCTENHVKTVISTCVYTVATEPDRPRKQPAEQTEEEWLAECFPADSYNTTDL
;
A
#
# COMPACT_ATOMS: atom_id res chain seq x y z
N MET A 1 16.70 11.82 -18.81
CA MET A 1 15.68 12.51 -17.98
C MET A 1 15.58 11.82 -16.63
N THR A 2 15.26 12.54 -15.55
CA THR A 2 14.92 11.96 -14.24
C THR A 2 13.41 11.71 -14.16
N VAL A 3 13.02 10.47 -13.80
CA VAL A 3 11.66 10.15 -13.37
C VAL A 3 11.53 10.57 -11.90
N THR A 4 10.41 11.19 -11.54
CA THR A 4 10.03 11.53 -10.16
C THR A 4 8.54 11.22 -9.97
N VAL A 5 8.10 11.06 -8.73
CA VAL A 5 6.70 10.73 -8.39
C VAL A 5 5.76 11.82 -8.89
N GLU A 6 6.11 13.09 -8.69
CA GLU A 6 5.36 14.26 -9.18
C GLU A 6 5.05 14.20 -10.68
N LYS A 7 6.03 13.79 -11.50
CA LYS A 7 5.88 13.74 -12.98
C LYS A 7 4.97 12.61 -13.45
N LEU A 8 4.89 11.52 -12.68
CA LEU A 8 3.99 10.40 -12.95
C LEU A 8 2.56 10.79 -12.52
N LEU A 9 2.39 11.38 -11.33
CA LEU A 9 1.09 11.93 -10.89
C LEU A 9 0.56 13.01 -11.84
N ALA A 10 1.43 13.88 -12.37
CA ALA A 10 1.07 14.90 -13.36
C ALA A 10 0.67 14.33 -14.74
N ARG A 11 1.00 13.06 -15.04
CA ARG A 11 0.51 12.31 -16.21
C ARG A 11 -0.81 11.60 -15.95
N GLY A 12 -1.36 11.73 -14.74
CA GLY A 12 -2.55 11.02 -14.29
C GLY A 12 -2.29 9.60 -13.81
N ASP A 13 -1.04 9.13 -13.79
CA ASP A 13 -0.70 7.77 -13.35
C ASP A 13 -1.12 7.57 -11.89
N GLU A 14 -1.61 6.36 -11.56
CA GLU A 14 -1.84 5.98 -10.16
C GLU A 14 -0.60 5.29 -9.61
N ILE A 15 -0.18 5.71 -8.42
CA ILE A 15 1.03 5.23 -7.76
C ILE A 15 0.67 4.81 -6.34
N SER A 16 1.02 3.60 -5.97
CA SER A 16 0.67 2.96 -4.70
C SER A 16 1.78 2.01 -4.27
N ILE A 17 1.74 1.55 -3.03
CA ILE A 17 2.58 0.44 -2.56
C ILE A 17 1.63 -0.64 -2.04
N GLU A 18 1.72 -1.85 -2.57
CA GLU A 18 0.84 -2.96 -2.26
C GLU A 18 1.67 -4.17 -1.84
N ASN A 19 1.42 -4.72 -0.65
CA ASN A 19 2.18 -5.85 -0.08
C ASN A 19 3.71 -5.63 -0.10
N GLY A 20 4.15 -4.40 0.13
CA GLY A 20 5.55 -3.98 0.16
C GLY A 20 6.19 -3.75 -1.20
N GLN A 21 5.43 -3.78 -2.30
CA GLN A 21 5.93 -3.59 -3.66
C GLN A 21 5.34 -2.31 -4.27
N LEU A 22 6.13 -1.56 -5.03
CA LEU A 22 5.64 -0.39 -5.77
C LEU A 22 4.69 -0.86 -6.88
N VAL A 23 3.50 -0.26 -6.96
CA VAL A 23 2.49 -0.53 -8.00
C VAL A 23 2.13 0.79 -8.68
N ILE A 24 2.31 0.81 -9.99
CA ILE A 24 1.97 1.94 -10.87
C ILE A 24 0.94 1.43 -11.87
N ARG A 25 -0.17 2.13 -11.99
CA ARG A 25 -1.20 1.90 -13.01
C ARG A 25 -1.17 3.12 -13.95
N PRO A 26 -0.52 3.02 -15.13
CA PRO A 26 -0.38 4.17 -16.01
C PRO A 26 -1.71 4.62 -16.59
N SER A 27 -1.87 5.93 -16.82
CA SER A 27 -3.09 6.50 -17.42
C SER A 27 -3.36 5.99 -18.85
N SER A 28 -2.32 5.51 -19.54
CA SER A 28 -2.41 4.86 -20.85
C SER A 28 -2.86 3.39 -20.83
N GLY A 29 -3.00 2.77 -19.66
CA GLY A 29 -3.33 1.35 -19.50
C GLY A 29 -2.23 0.35 -19.93
N MET A 30 -1.13 0.83 -20.52
CA MET A 30 -0.02 -0.02 -20.97
C MET A 30 0.87 -0.46 -19.80
N PRO A 31 1.39 -1.70 -19.78
CA PRO A 31 2.26 -2.18 -18.71
C PRO A 31 3.64 -1.51 -18.73
N VAL A 32 4.15 -1.16 -17.54
CA VAL A 32 5.50 -0.58 -17.39
C VAL A 32 6.58 -1.67 -17.56
N PRO A 33 7.57 -1.52 -18.46
CA PRO A 33 8.58 -2.56 -18.74
C PRO A 33 9.46 -2.95 -17.54
N GLN A 34 9.87 -4.22 -17.44
CA GLN A 34 10.64 -4.74 -16.29
C GLN A 34 11.96 -4.00 -16.03
N ASP A 35 12.71 -3.68 -17.08
CA ASP A 35 14.01 -2.98 -16.97
C ASP A 35 13.86 -1.55 -16.43
N TRP A 36 12.67 -0.96 -16.56
CA TRP A 36 12.32 0.33 -15.99
C TRP A 36 12.12 0.21 -14.46
N TRP A 37 11.45 -0.86 -13.98
CA TRP A 37 11.24 -1.10 -12.55
C TRP A 37 12.56 -1.23 -11.81
N ASP A 38 13.42 -2.16 -12.23
CA ASP A 38 14.71 -2.40 -11.56
C ASP A 38 15.65 -1.17 -11.60
N LYS A 39 15.42 -0.22 -12.51
CA LYS A 39 16.17 1.04 -12.63
C LYS A 39 15.61 2.21 -11.81
N TYR A 40 14.29 2.38 -11.76
CA TYR A 40 13.66 3.59 -11.19
C TYR A 40 12.90 3.37 -9.88
N SER A 41 12.40 2.15 -9.61
CA SER A 41 11.61 1.89 -8.40
C SER A 41 12.33 2.19 -7.08
N PRO A 42 13.64 1.92 -6.90
CA PRO A 42 14.32 2.25 -5.65
C PRO A 42 14.35 3.76 -5.34
N ALA A 43 14.43 4.60 -6.38
CA ALA A 43 14.38 6.05 -6.24
C ALA A 43 12.95 6.52 -5.90
N LEU A 44 11.94 6.04 -6.64
CA LEU A 44 10.54 6.39 -6.42
C LEU A 44 10.03 5.93 -5.05
N LEU A 45 10.40 4.73 -4.60
CA LEU A 45 10.08 4.24 -3.25
C LEU A 45 10.67 5.14 -2.17
N ARG A 46 11.93 5.58 -2.33
CA ARG A 46 12.59 6.51 -1.41
C ARG A 46 11.92 7.89 -1.41
N GLU A 47 11.53 8.39 -2.60
CA GLU A 47 10.82 9.66 -2.76
C GLU A 47 9.47 9.63 -2.02
N ILE A 48 8.67 8.57 -2.21
CA ILE A 48 7.38 8.36 -1.52
C ILE A 48 7.56 8.28 0.01
N LEU A 49 8.53 7.50 0.50
CA LEU A 49 8.77 7.32 1.93
C LEU A 49 9.22 8.61 2.61
N LEU A 50 10.07 9.40 1.96
CA LEU A 50 10.52 10.70 2.46
C LEU A 50 9.37 11.72 2.50
N ALA A 51 8.56 11.80 1.44
CA ALA A 51 7.41 12.71 1.38
C ALA A 51 6.32 12.38 2.43
N LEU A 52 6.18 11.10 2.80
CA LEU A 52 5.25 10.63 3.83
C LEU A 52 5.87 10.56 5.24
N GLY A 53 7.16 10.84 5.39
CA GLY A 53 7.86 10.75 6.68
C GLY A 53 7.88 9.36 7.31
N MET A 54 7.84 8.29 6.49
CA MET A 54 7.73 6.91 6.97
C MET A 54 9.05 6.13 6.89
N GLU A 55 9.40 5.43 7.97
CA GLU A 55 10.39 4.36 7.91
C GLU A 55 9.82 3.09 7.26
N ALA A 56 10.62 2.50 6.38
CA ALA A 56 10.40 1.16 5.84
C ALA A 56 11.71 0.37 5.84
N TYR A 57 11.60 -0.94 5.93
CA TYR A 57 12.73 -1.86 6.06
C TYR A 57 12.72 -2.89 4.94
N GLU A 58 13.90 -3.24 4.41
CA GLU A 58 14.06 -4.33 3.44
C GLU A 58 14.64 -5.59 4.11
N TYR A 59 14.50 -6.76 3.51
CA TYR A 59 15.10 -7.99 4.04
C TYR A 59 16.61 -8.07 3.73
N GLY A 60 17.45 -7.96 4.77
CA GLY A 60 18.91 -8.03 4.66
C GLY A 60 19.51 -9.44 4.79
N GLY A 61 18.75 -10.41 5.30
CA GLY A 61 19.23 -11.78 5.59
C GLY A 61 18.77 -12.29 6.95
N TYR A 62 19.30 -13.44 7.39
CA TYR A 62 19.00 -13.99 8.72
C TYR A 62 20.18 -14.77 9.33
N SER A 63 20.09 -15.03 10.64
CA SER A 63 20.96 -15.94 11.38
C SER A 63 20.19 -16.69 12.47
N THR A 64 20.71 -17.84 12.90
CA THR A 64 20.12 -18.68 13.96
C THR A 64 20.96 -18.62 15.23
N GLY A 65 20.33 -18.52 16.40
CA GLY A 65 21.05 -18.41 17.67
C GLY A 65 20.26 -18.82 18.91
N LEU A 66 20.92 -18.70 20.07
CA LEU A 66 20.33 -18.85 21.40
C LEU A 66 20.38 -17.48 22.09
N TYR A 67 19.27 -17.02 22.65
CA TYR A 67 19.08 -15.63 23.08
C TYR A 67 18.60 -15.52 24.54
N GLY A 68 19.02 -14.45 25.22
CA GLY A 68 18.65 -14.17 26.60
C GLY A 68 19.25 -15.15 27.62
N HIS A 69 18.96 -14.92 28.90
CA HIS A 69 19.53 -15.69 30.02
C HIS A 69 19.24 -17.20 29.92
N HIS A 70 18.00 -17.57 29.55
CA HIS A 70 17.57 -18.96 29.38
C HIS A 70 18.03 -19.61 28.05
N LYS A 71 18.86 -18.93 27.24
CA LYS A 71 19.38 -19.43 25.96
C LYS A 71 18.27 -19.93 25.01
N ALA A 72 17.18 -19.16 24.92
CA ALA A 72 16.01 -19.50 24.12
C ALA A 72 16.35 -19.51 22.62
N ALA A 73 15.95 -20.57 21.91
CA ALA A 73 16.32 -20.77 20.51
C ALA A 73 15.49 -19.90 19.55
N GLY A 74 16.13 -19.33 18.52
CA GLY A 74 15.47 -18.41 17.60
C GLY A 74 16.22 -18.08 16.31
N VAL A 75 15.59 -17.21 15.53
CA VAL A 75 16.09 -16.64 14.28
C VAL A 75 16.13 -15.11 14.42
N THR A 76 17.30 -14.50 14.21
CA THR A 76 17.40 -13.07 13.92
C THR A 76 17.18 -12.88 12.43
N VAL A 77 16.20 -12.09 12.03
CA VAL A 77 16.05 -11.58 10.65
C VAL A 77 16.52 -10.13 10.63
N GLN A 78 17.36 -9.78 9.65
CA GLN A 78 17.92 -8.45 9.49
C GLN A 78 17.00 -7.61 8.61
N PHE A 79 16.71 -6.40 9.09
CA PHE A 79 15.79 -5.46 8.47
C PHE A 79 16.42 -4.05 8.43
N PRO A 80 17.45 -3.81 7.60
CA PRO A 80 17.99 -2.47 7.41
C PRO A 80 16.89 -1.49 6.94
N SER A 81 16.93 -0.25 7.45
CA SER A 81 16.10 0.84 6.96
C SER A 81 16.42 1.11 5.48
N PHE A 82 15.40 1.11 4.64
CA PHE A 82 15.50 1.37 3.21
C PHE A 82 15.89 2.83 2.91
N VAL A 83 15.64 3.75 3.86
CA VAL A 83 15.98 5.17 3.74
C VAL A 83 17.41 5.42 4.23
N ASP A 84 17.75 5.02 5.45
CA ASP A 84 19.03 5.43 6.08
C ASP A 84 20.08 4.33 6.18
N GLY A 85 19.77 3.10 5.73
CA GLY A 85 20.64 1.93 5.90
C GLY A 85 20.83 1.50 7.36
N MET A 86 20.11 2.12 8.31
CA MET A 86 20.18 1.80 9.74
C MET A 86 19.89 0.32 9.96
N LYS A 87 20.87 -0.40 10.50
CA LYS A 87 20.78 -1.85 10.72
C LYS A 87 19.81 -2.13 11.86
N THR A 88 18.56 -2.46 11.52
CA THR A 88 17.56 -2.99 12.47
C THR A 88 17.38 -4.50 12.30
N HIS A 89 16.69 -5.14 13.24
CA HIS A 89 16.48 -6.58 13.25
C HIS A 89 15.23 -6.98 14.02
N ALA A 90 14.61 -8.11 13.63
CA ALA A 90 13.60 -8.80 14.40
C ALA A 90 14.15 -10.14 14.91
N ILE A 91 13.68 -10.62 16.07
CA ILE A 91 14.09 -11.93 16.62
C ILE A 91 12.85 -12.76 16.93
N PHE A 92 12.74 -13.91 16.26
CA PHE A 92 11.61 -14.84 16.36
C PHE A 92 12.02 -16.14 17.05
N ASN A 93 11.11 -16.74 17.82
CA ASN A 93 11.33 -18.03 18.48
C ASN A 93 11.27 -19.18 17.45
N ALA A 94 12.24 -20.10 17.47
CA ALA A 94 12.32 -21.23 16.53
C ALA A 94 13.13 -22.41 17.11
N ASN A 95 12.83 -23.63 16.66
CA ASN A 95 13.51 -24.83 17.12
C ASN A 95 14.78 -25.10 16.29
N LEU A 96 15.94 -25.07 16.96
CA LEU A 96 17.26 -25.30 16.35
C LEU A 96 17.80 -26.74 16.52
N ASN A 97 17.07 -27.62 17.18
CA ASN A 97 17.44 -29.03 17.40
C ASN A 97 16.59 -29.98 16.51
N ARG A 98 16.95 -31.28 16.42
CA ARG A 98 16.17 -32.34 15.74
C ARG A 98 15.06 -32.92 16.65
N ASP A 99 13.83 -33.08 16.16
CA ASP A 99 12.73 -33.75 16.93
C ASP A 99 12.81 -35.28 16.90
N ARG A 100 13.52 -35.84 15.91
CA ARG A 100 13.61 -37.28 15.64
C ARG A 100 15.04 -37.64 15.32
N THR A 101 15.45 -38.85 15.70
CA THR A 101 16.71 -39.44 15.24
C THR A 101 16.59 -39.78 13.75
N THR A 102 17.60 -39.43 12.97
CA THR A 102 17.74 -39.79 11.54
C THR A 102 19.18 -40.22 11.26
N LYS A 103 19.46 -40.70 10.04
CA LYS A 103 20.83 -40.99 9.58
C LYS A 103 21.80 -39.79 9.73
N ALA A 104 21.26 -38.57 9.80
CA ALA A 104 22.03 -37.32 9.93
C ALA A 104 22.08 -36.77 11.38
N GLY A 105 21.70 -37.54 12.40
CA GLY A 105 21.87 -37.17 13.81
C GLY A 105 20.70 -37.58 14.73
N ALA A 106 20.99 -37.71 16.03
CA ALA A 106 20.02 -38.08 17.05
C ALA A 106 18.97 -36.98 17.34
N LYS A 107 17.81 -37.36 17.90
CA LYS A 107 16.88 -36.42 18.54
C LYS A 107 17.63 -35.54 19.56
N GLY A 108 17.27 -34.26 19.62
CA GLY A 108 17.90 -33.27 20.52
C GLY A 108 19.20 -32.65 19.99
N SER A 109 19.90 -33.29 19.04
CA SER A 109 21.12 -32.71 18.44
C SER A 109 20.83 -31.46 17.59
N PRO A 110 21.77 -30.49 17.49
CA PRO A 110 21.56 -29.24 16.75
C PRO A 110 21.49 -29.47 15.24
N LEU A 111 20.55 -28.78 14.58
CA LEU A 111 20.41 -28.74 13.13
C LEU A 111 21.68 -28.16 12.46
N PRO A 112 21.89 -28.38 11.15
CA PRO A 112 23.00 -27.73 10.45
C PRO A 112 22.86 -26.20 10.50
N LYS A 113 23.99 -25.49 10.40
CA LYS A 113 24.07 -24.02 10.57
C LYS A 113 23.05 -23.29 9.68
N GLY A 114 22.23 -22.41 10.27
CA GLY A 114 21.18 -21.67 9.58
C GLY A 114 19.85 -22.40 9.47
N HIS A 115 19.81 -23.74 9.55
CA HIS A 115 18.55 -24.46 9.52
C HIS A 115 17.80 -24.31 10.84
N PHE A 116 16.54 -23.87 10.75
CA PHE A 116 15.61 -23.77 11.88
C PHE A 116 14.27 -24.41 11.51
N ARG A 117 13.44 -24.68 12.51
CA ARG A 117 12.08 -25.25 12.31
C ARG A 117 11.06 -24.47 13.14
N VAL A 118 9.94 -24.14 12.53
CA VAL A 118 8.85 -23.36 13.15
C VAL A 118 7.54 -24.14 13.17
N SER A 119 6.65 -23.76 14.09
CA SER A 119 5.26 -24.21 14.12
C SER A 119 4.35 -23.23 13.37
N SER A 120 3.18 -23.71 12.95
CA SER A 120 2.13 -22.91 12.31
C SER A 120 1.50 -21.83 13.21
N ARG A 121 1.87 -21.79 14.51
CA ARG A 121 1.44 -20.74 15.46
C ARG A 121 2.53 -19.72 15.77
N SER A 122 3.76 -19.92 15.25
CA SER A 122 4.91 -19.04 15.49
C SER A 122 4.75 -17.66 14.85
N HIS A 123 5.37 -16.63 15.43
CA HIS A 123 5.32 -15.28 14.88
C HIS A 123 6.03 -15.19 13.51
N LEU A 124 7.10 -15.95 13.28
CA LEU A 124 7.77 -16.00 11.97
C LEU A 124 6.87 -16.58 10.89
N PHE A 125 6.01 -17.56 11.22
CA PHE A 125 5.04 -18.09 10.26
C PHE A 125 3.87 -17.14 10.03
N LYS A 126 3.35 -16.47 11.07
CA LYS A 126 2.33 -15.42 10.90
C LYS A 126 2.83 -14.27 10.02
N PHE A 127 4.06 -13.82 10.25
CA PHE A 127 4.75 -12.83 9.41
C PHE A 127 4.92 -13.34 7.97
N TRP A 128 5.33 -14.60 7.77
CA TRP A 128 5.39 -15.17 6.42
C TRP A 128 4.01 -15.13 5.73
N GLN A 129 2.94 -15.50 6.43
CA GLN A 129 1.58 -15.48 5.88
C GLN A 129 1.10 -14.06 5.51
N SER A 130 1.48 -13.02 6.27
CA SER A 130 1.10 -11.64 5.92
C SER A 130 1.79 -11.09 4.67
N THR A 131 2.85 -11.73 4.17
CA THR A 131 3.50 -11.38 2.89
C THR A 131 2.76 -11.86 1.63
N GLY A 132 1.77 -12.75 1.77
CA GLY A 132 1.11 -13.40 0.64
C GLY A 132 2.00 -14.41 -0.14
N LEU A 133 3.28 -14.57 0.21
CA LEU A 133 4.20 -15.48 -0.47
C LEU A 133 3.77 -16.95 -0.33
N SER A 134 4.07 -17.73 -1.37
CA SER A 134 3.74 -19.16 -1.43
C SER A 134 4.32 -19.91 -0.22
N THR A 135 3.45 -20.60 0.52
CA THR A 135 3.84 -21.31 1.75
C THR A 135 4.66 -22.56 1.41
N PRO A 136 5.82 -22.79 2.04
CA PRO A 136 6.64 -23.97 1.80
C PRO A 136 5.85 -25.26 2.08
N LYS A 137 5.97 -26.27 1.19
CA LYS A 137 5.34 -27.60 1.35
C LYS A 137 5.69 -28.31 2.68
N ARG A 138 6.76 -27.87 3.36
CA ARG A 138 7.12 -28.27 4.74
C ARG A 138 7.62 -27.04 5.50
N LEU A 139 7.02 -26.72 6.66
CA LEU A 139 7.45 -25.60 7.52
C LEU A 139 8.90 -25.73 8.02
N SER A 140 9.45 -26.95 8.01
CA SER A 140 10.87 -27.18 8.32
C SER A 140 11.83 -26.59 7.28
N SER A 141 11.36 -26.28 6.06
CA SER A 141 12.13 -25.71 4.95
C SER A 141 11.93 -24.20 4.78
N LEU A 142 11.28 -23.52 5.73
CA LEU A 142 11.06 -22.07 5.65
C LEU A 142 12.38 -21.27 5.53
N HIS A 143 13.48 -21.83 6.05
CA HIS A 143 14.83 -21.26 5.95
C HIS A 143 15.35 -21.13 4.51
N ASP A 144 14.89 -21.99 3.58
CA ASP A 144 15.22 -21.91 2.15
C ASP A 144 14.46 -20.75 1.47
N TYR A 145 13.26 -20.44 1.97
CA TYR A 145 12.32 -19.50 1.33
C TYR A 145 12.46 -18.06 1.84
N LEU A 146 13.16 -17.80 2.96
CA LEU A 146 13.37 -16.44 3.47
C LEU A 146 14.04 -15.50 2.44
N GLY A 147 14.77 -16.03 1.45
CA GLY A 147 15.31 -15.26 0.33
C GLY A 147 14.25 -14.54 -0.52
N ASN A 148 13.00 -15.02 -0.53
CA ASN A 148 11.88 -14.44 -1.28
C ASN A 148 11.30 -13.18 -0.63
N LEU A 149 11.76 -12.81 0.59
CA LEU A 149 11.42 -11.53 1.25
C LEU A 149 12.19 -10.34 0.63
N ARG A 150 13.14 -10.59 -0.26
CA ARG A 150 13.78 -9.55 -1.09
C ARG A 150 12.74 -8.87 -1.99
N ARG A 151 12.95 -7.59 -2.31
CA ARG A 151 12.02 -6.72 -3.06
C ARG A 151 10.66 -6.46 -2.37
N ILE A 152 10.48 -6.88 -1.12
CA ILE A 152 9.32 -6.50 -0.28
C ILE A 152 9.81 -5.50 0.78
N LEU A 153 9.12 -4.36 0.88
CA LEU A 153 9.26 -3.41 1.97
C LEU A 153 8.33 -3.76 3.14
N PHE A 154 8.85 -3.61 4.35
CA PHE A 154 8.15 -3.90 5.60
C PHE A 154 8.06 -2.65 6.48
N THR A 155 7.02 -2.58 7.31
CA THR A 155 6.86 -1.58 8.37
C THR A 155 6.67 -2.28 9.71
N ALA A 156 7.22 -1.70 10.78
CA ALA A 156 7.16 -2.22 12.15
C ALA A 156 7.55 -1.13 13.16
N ASP A 157 7.02 -1.23 14.38
CA ASP A 157 7.42 -0.37 15.49
C ASP A 157 8.75 -0.85 16.10
N ILE A 158 9.52 0.09 16.66
CA ILE A 158 10.74 -0.22 17.42
C ILE A 158 10.36 -0.60 18.86
N VAL A 159 10.87 -1.73 19.34
CA VAL A 159 10.62 -2.21 20.71
C VAL A 159 11.24 -1.25 21.72
N ALA A 160 10.38 -0.61 22.53
CA ALA A 160 10.78 0.30 23.59
C ALA A 160 11.90 -0.29 24.48
N GLY A 161 12.94 0.51 24.73
CA GLY A 161 14.12 0.11 25.50
C GLY A 161 15.06 -0.90 24.81
N ARG A 162 14.88 -1.24 23.53
CA ARG A 162 15.77 -2.16 22.79
C ARG A 162 16.28 -1.55 21.50
N LYS A 163 17.54 -1.11 21.52
CA LYS A 163 18.24 -0.49 20.39
C LYS A 163 18.09 -1.30 19.09
N ASN A 164 17.57 -0.64 18.06
CA ASN A 164 17.43 -1.15 16.69
C ASN A 164 16.69 -2.50 16.57
N ARG A 165 15.78 -2.83 17.49
CA ARG A 165 14.99 -4.07 17.43
C ARG A 165 13.53 -3.75 17.06
N LEU A 166 13.06 -4.31 15.96
CA LEU A 166 11.66 -4.23 15.54
C LEU A 166 10.78 -5.18 16.36
N ASP A 167 9.51 -4.82 16.57
CA ASP A 167 8.55 -5.78 17.12
C ASP A 167 8.04 -6.75 16.05
N THR A 168 8.01 -8.02 16.43
CA THR A 168 7.47 -9.14 15.64
C THR A 168 5.95 -9.16 15.55
N GLY A 169 5.24 -8.42 16.42
CA GLY A 169 3.78 -8.32 16.40
C GLY A 169 3.28 -7.31 15.37
N THR A 170 4.00 -6.20 15.19
CA THR A 170 3.65 -5.12 14.26
C THR A 170 4.22 -5.30 12.86
N LEU A 171 5.30 -6.09 12.72
CA LEU A 171 6.00 -6.31 11.45
C LEU A 171 5.08 -6.92 10.37
N ARG A 172 4.86 -6.16 9.31
CA ARG A 172 4.01 -6.51 8.16
C ARG A 172 4.57 -5.87 6.87
N PRO A 173 4.19 -6.34 5.67
CA PRO A 173 4.48 -5.60 4.45
C PRO A 173 3.89 -4.19 4.51
N LEU A 174 4.57 -3.24 3.89
CA LEU A 174 4.09 -1.87 3.75
C LEU A 174 2.95 -1.82 2.73
N SER A 175 1.88 -1.10 3.03
CA SER A 175 0.83 -0.78 2.06
C SER A 175 0.47 0.70 2.17
N ILE A 176 0.42 1.39 1.03
CA ILE A 176 0.15 2.84 0.91
C ILE A 176 -0.74 3.03 -0.32
N THR A 177 -1.86 3.71 -0.15
CA THR A 177 -2.86 3.94 -1.19
C THR A 177 -2.49 5.09 -2.13
N THR A 178 -3.05 5.08 -3.35
CA THR A 178 -2.93 6.19 -4.30
C THR A 178 -3.39 7.53 -3.73
N ALA A 179 -4.37 7.54 -2.83
CA ALA A 179 -4.84 8.75 -2.16
C ALA A 179 -3.80 9.33 -1.20
N GLU A 180 -3.09 8.48 -0.44
CA GLU A 180 -2.01 8.92 0.46
C GLU A 180 -0.81 9.45 -0.33
N VAL A 181 -0.40 8.77 -1.41
CA VAL A 181 0.66 9.26 -2.31
C VAL A 181 0.26 10.58 -2.95
N ARG A 182 -0.94 10.70 -3.53
CA ARG A 182 -1.41 11.97 -4.13
C ARG A 182 -1.42 13.10 -3.09
N LYS A 183 -1.95 12.86 -1.88
CA LYS A 183 -2.00 13.88 -0.82
C LYS A 183 -0.62 14.39 -0.37
N ALA A 184 0.43 13.57 -0.47
CA ALA A 184 1.79 13.96 -0.07
C ALA A 184 2.48 14.88 -1.10
N PHE A 185 2.32 14.61 -2.39
CA PHE A 185 2.95 15.36 -3.48
C PHE A 185 2.06 16.47 -4.07
N GLN A 186 0.75 16.32 -3.93
CA GLN A 186 -0.28 17.25 -4.37
C GLN A 186 -1.21 17.51 -3.17
N PRO A 187 -0.72 18.19 -2.10
CA PRO A 187 -1.56 18.56 -0.99
C PRO A 187 -2.72 19.43 -1.48
N ASP A 188 -3.92 19.14 -0.98
CA ASP A 188 -5.17 19.73 -1.45
C ASP A 188 -5.32 21.18 -0.98
N ASN A 189 -4.53 22.05 -1.61
CA ASN A 189 -4.40 23.49 -1.33
C ASN A 189 -5.59 24.27 -1.89
N GLY A 190 -6.81 23.75 -1.66
CA GLY A 190 -8.04 24.50 -1.76
C GLY A 190 -7.97 25.69 -0.82
N ARG A 191 -7.56 26.85 -1.35
CA ARG A 191 -7.45 28.10 -0.59
C ARG A 191 -8.79 28.41 0.07
N THR A 192 -8.89 28.22 1.38
CA THR A 192 -9.81 29.02 2.17
C THR A 192 -9.38 30.47 2.01
N PRO A 193 -10.16 31.34 1.34
CA PRO A 193 -9.88 32.76 1.42
C PRO A 193 -10.03 33.15 2.88
N SER A 194 -9.03 33.79 3.47
CA SER A 194 -9.12 34.36 4.83
C SER A 194 -9.97 35.65 4.79
N GLY A 195 -11.17 35.53 4.24
CA GLY A 195 -12.19 36.57 4.05
C GLY A 195 -12.96 36.89 5.33
N GLN A 196 -12.24 36.99 6.45
CA GLN A 196 -12.72 37.62 7.67
C GLN A 196 -11.66 38.63 8.12
N VAL A 197 -11.60 39.75 7.40
CA VAL A 197 -11.13 41.00 7.97
C VAL A 197 -12.14 41.38 9.04
N THR A 198 -11.75 41.26 10.31
CA THR A 198 -12.65 41.50 11.45
C THR A 198 -12.83 43.00 11.71
N ASP A 199 -13.39 43.72 10.75
CA ASP A 199 -13.85 45.10 10.95
C ASP A 199 -15.31 45.08 11.46
N ASN A 200 -15.45 44.86 12.76
CA ASN A 200 -16.67 45.15 13.51
C ASN A 200 -16.34 46.25 14.51
N CYS A 201 -16.77 47.48 14.20
CA CYS A 201 -16.44 48.67 14.97
C CYS A 201 -16.85 48.55 16.45
N ARG A 202 -15.90 48.84 17.34
CA ARG A 202 -16.07 48.71 18.80
C ARG A 202 -16.68 49.98 19.40
N THR A 203 -18.00 50.03 19.59
CA THR A 203 -18.66 51.17 20.26
C THR A 203 -19.87 50.79 21.11
N VAL A 204 -19.76 51.10 22.41
CA VAL A 204 -20.83 51.32 23.43
C VAL A 204 -21.80 50.16 23.75
N VAL A 205 -21.76 49.76 25.03
CA VAL A 205 -22.87 49.12 25.77
C VAL A 205 -23.48 50.17 26.71
N PRO A 206 -24.81 50.18 26.89
CA PRO A 206 -25.38 50.28 28.24
C PRO A 206 -26.53 49.30 28.48
N ASP A 207 -26.76 48.96 29.75
CA ASP A 207 -27.72 47.96 30.19
C ASP A 207 -29.20 48.31 29.96
N LYS A 208 -30.04 47.26 29.93
CA LYS A 208 -31.39 47.28 30.50
C LYS A 208 -31.84 45.87 30.90
N ASP A 209 -32.21 45.69 32.17
CA ASP A 209 -32.82 44.48 32.70
C ASP A 209 -34.22 44.21 32.12
N SER A 210 -34.62 42.94 32.00
CA SER A 210 -35.65 42.36 32.90
C SER A 210 -36.12 40.94 32.54
N ALA A 211 -36.07 40.05 33.55
CA ALA A 211 -36.93 38.89 33.84
C ALA A 211 -37.07 37.71 32.82
N PRO A 212 -37.48 36.49 33.28
CA PRO A 212 -37.24 35.27 32.51
C PRO A 212 -38.48 34.37 32.23
N ALA A 213 -38.23 33.41 31.32
CA ALA A 213 -38.83 32.07 31.23
C ALA A 213 -40.32 31.89 30.92
N GLN A 214 -40.59 31.03 29.92
CA GLN A 214 -41.60 29.98 30.07
C GLN A 214 -41.25 28.72 29.27
N GLN A 215 -41.44 27.55 29.87
CA GLN A 215 -41.20 26.24 29.27
C GLN A 215 -42.55 25.55 29.04
N ASN A 216 -42.87 25.19 27.80
CA ASN A 216 -44.09 24.43 27.48
C ASN A 216 -43.77 22.95 27.29
N GLN A 217 -44.39 22.11 28.11
CA GLN A 217 -44.35 20.65 27.97
C GLN A 217 -45.45 20.18 27.01
N GLY A 218 -45.20 19.05 26.35
CA GLY A 218 -45.87 18.65 25.11
C GLY A 218 -47.30 18.14 25.21
N PHE A 219 -47.83 17.76 24.04
CA PHE A 219 -48.95 16.83 23.90
C PHE A 219 -48.77 15.91 22.68
N GLN A 220 -49.04 14.63 22.89
CA GLN A 220 -49.28 13.55 21.94
C GLN A 220 -50.08 12.46 22.68
N PRO A 221 -50.72 11.47 22.02
CA PRO A 221 -50.80 11.18 20.58
C PRO A 221 -52.25 11.41 20.08
N LYS A 222 -53.04 10.62 19.32
CA LYS A 222 -53.02 9.28 18.64
C LYS A 222 -54.04 9.37 17.44
N PRO A 223 -54.49 8.32 16.69
CA PRO A 223 -54.71 8.46 15.24
C PRO A 223 -56.09 8.03 14.68
N SER A 224 -56.33 8.35 13.41
CA SER A 224 -57.30 7.74 12.47
C SER A 224 -56.86 8.11 11.03
N THR A 225 -57.16 7.43 9.91
CA THR A 225 -58.16 6.39 9.58
C THR A 225 -57.57 5.39 8.53
N CYS A 226 -58.38 4.43 8.08
CA CYS A 226 -58.20 3.40 7.02
C CYS A 226 -57.59 3.89 5.67
N THR A 227 -57.25 3.06 4.66
CA THR A 227 -57.83 1.74 4.28
C THR A 227 -56.91 0.88 3.37
N GLU A 228 -57.05 -0.44 3.55
CA GLU A 228 -56.89 -1.61 2.66
C GLU A 228 -56.50 -1.55 1.15
N ASN A 229 -55.75 -2.61 0.75
CA ASN A 229 -55.70 -3.36 -0.55
C ASN A 229 -55.19 -2.60 -1.82
N HIS A 230 -54.42 -3.18 -2.77
CA HIS A 230 -54.45 -4.54 -3.37
C HIS A 230 -53.10 -5.03 -3.96
N VAL A 231 -53.08 -6.27 -4.46
CA VAL A 231 -51.95 -6.98 -5.10
C VAL A 231 -51.95 -6.85 -6.64
N LYS A 232 -50.76 -6.72 -7.28
CA LYS A 232 -50.41 -7.43 -8.53
C LYS A 232 -48.91 -7.36 -8.90
N THR A 233 -48.44 -8.38 -9.61
CA THR A 233 -47.06 -8.58 -10.09
C THR A 233 -47.00 -8.39 -11.62
N VAL A 234 -45.89 -7.84 -12.14
CA VAL A 234 -45.54 -7.87 -13.57
C VAL A 234 -44.04 -8.16 -13.71
N ILE A 235 -43.67 -8.89 -14.78
CA ILE A 235 -42.29 -9.21 -15.18
C ILE A 235 -42.09 -8.63 -16.58
N SER A 236 -40.88 -8.13 -16.90
CA SER A 236 -40.46 -7.93 -18.29
C SER A 236 -38.99 -8.32 -18.49
N THR A 237 -38.74 -8.97 -19.62
CA THR A 237 -37.41 -9.30 -20.16
C THR A 237 -37.23 -8.56 -21.48
N CYS A 238 -35.98 -8.20 -21.83
CA CYS A 238 -35.63 -7.85 -23.20
C CYS A 238 -34.15 -8.15 -23.47
N VAL A 239 -33.82 -8.41 -24.74
CA VAL A 239 -32.50 -8.78 -25.27
C VAL A 239 -32.35 -8.09 -26.61
N TYR A 240 -31.19 -7.50 -26.94
CA TYR A 240 -30.81 -7.16 -28.32
C TYR A 240 -29.27 -7.16 -28.53
N THR A 241 -28.85 -6.93 -29.77
CA THR A 241 -27.70 -7.62 -30.38
C THR A 241 -26.62 -6.69 -30.96
N VAL A 242 -25.45 -7.28 -31.22
CA VAL A 242 -24.17 -6.74 -31.75
C VAL A 242 -24.28 -5.86 -33.01
N ALA A 243 -23.33 -4.92 -33.15
CA ALA A 243 -22.82 -4.40 -34.42
C ALA A 243 -21.27 -4.38 -34.40
N THR A 244 -20.60 -4.34 -35.56
CA THR A 244 -19.13 -4.36 -35.69
C THR A 244 -18.70 -3.62 -36.96
N GLU A 245 -17.59 -2.88 -36.89
CA GLU A 245 -16.99 -2.10 -37.99
C GLU A 245 -15.53 -2.56 -38.26
N PRO A 246 -14.95 -2.29 -39.45
CA PRO A 246 -13.86 -3.11 -39.99
C PRO A 246 -12.43 -2.60 -39.73
N ASP A 247 -11.50 -3.55 -39.80
CA ASP A 247 -10.05 -3.36 -39.63
C ASP A 247 -9.39 -2.67 -40.84
N ARG A 248 -8.25 -2.00 -40.60
CA ARG A 248 -7.33 -1.53 -41.66
C ARG A 248 -5.99 -2.26 -41.56
N PRO A 249 -5.39 -2.72 -42.67
CA PRO A 249 -4.18 -3.54 -42.62
C PRO A 249 -2.97 -2.75 -42.12
N ARG A 250 -2.49 -3.09 -40.92
CA ARG A 250 -1.18 -2.63 -40.40
C ARG A 250 -0.05 -3.41 -41.08
N LYS A 251 1.07 -2.74 -41.38
CA LYS A 251 2.33 -3.40 -41.78
C LYS A 251 2.93 -4.20 -40.62
N GLN A 252 3.90 -5.06 -40.92
CA GLN A 252 4.53 -5.88 -39.88
C GLN A 252 5.52 -5.06 -39.03
N PRO A 253 5.65 -5.34 -37.71
CA PRO A 253 6.47 -4.51 -36.79
C PRO A 253 7.99 -4.49 -37.06
N ALA A 254 8.48 -5.25 -38.05
CA ALA A 254 9.91 -5.30 -38.39
C ALA A 254 10.36 -4.17 -39.36
N GLU A 255 9.42 -3.38 -39.88
CA GLU A 255 9.67 -2.39 -40.95
C GLU A 255 9.49 -0.91 -40.51
N GLN A 256 9.25 -0.64 -39.22
CA GLN A 256 8.95 0.73 -38.73
C GLN A 256 10.16 1.41 -38.09
N THR A 257 10.41 2.66 -38.49
CA THR A 257 11.53 3.50 -38.03
C THR A 257 11.14 4.31 -36.78
N GLU A 258 12.11 4.69 -35.94
CA GLU A 258 11.87 5.50 -34.72
C GLU A 258 11.15 6.84 -34.97
N GLU A 259 11.28 7.38 -36.20
CA GLU A 259 10.68 8.63 -36.62
C GLU A 259 9.15 8.52 -36.83
N GLU A 260 8.62 7.36 -37.22
CA GLU A 260 7.17 7.12 -37.35
C GLU A 260 6.48 7.17 -35.98
N TRP A 261 7.14 6.61 -34.94
CA TRP A 261 6.67 6.62 -33.56
C TRP A 261 6.50 8.03 -32.99
N LEU A 262 7.27 9.01 -33.48
CA LEU A 262 7.14 10.41 -33.08
C LEU A 262 6.06 11.13 -33.89
N ALA A 263 5.91 10.83 -35.19
CA ALA A 263 4.90 11.45 -36.03
C ALA A 263 3.46 11.12 -35.60
N GLU A 264 3.18 9.86 -35.25
CA GLU A 264 1.83 9.46 -34.80
C GLU A 264 1.47 10.03 -33.41
N CYS A 265 2.44 10.52 -32.63
CA CYS A 265 2.21 11.22 -31.36
C CYS A 265 1.84 12.71 -31.52
N PHE A 266 2.01 13.32 -32.70
CA PHE A 266 1.81 14.76 -32.90
C PHE A 266 1.05 15.08 -34.21
N PRO A 267 -0.28 14.86 -34.27
CA PRO A 267 -1.10 15.53 -35.28
C PRO A 267 -0.98 17.05 -35.09
N ALA A 268 -0.53 17.76 -36.11
CA ALA A 268 -0.43 19.22 -36.07
C ALA A 268 -1.83 19.84 -36.02
N ASP A 269 -2.07 20.78 -35.10
CA ASP A 269 -3.36 21.45 -34.94
C ASP A 269 -3.81 22.11 -36.25
N SER A 270 -4.97 21.69 -36.75
CA SER A 270 -5.56 22.22 -37.97
C SER A 270 -6.21 23.58 -37.72
N TYR A 271 -5.41 24.65 -37.76
CA TYR A 271 -5.91 26.02 -37.76
C TYR A 271 -6.71 26.28 -39.04
N ASN A 272 -8.03 26.40 -38.91
CA ASN A 272 -8.90 26.78 -40.02
C ASN A 272 -8.69 28.25 -40.40
N THR A 273 -8.10 28.48 -41.57
CA THR A 273 -8.23 29.74 -42.31
C THR A 273 -9.09 29.47 -43.54
N THR A 274 -10.30 30.04 -43.55
CA THR A 274 -11.15 30.09 -44.74
C THR A 274 -10.83 31.35 -45.53
N ASP A 275 -10.47 31.21 -46.80
CA ASP A 275 -10.37 32.34 -47.74
C ASP A 275 -11.74 32.97 -48.03
N LEU A 276 -11.79 34.30 -48.04
CA LEU A 276 -12.51 35.14 -49.03
C LEU A 276 -12.14 36.62 -48.88
#